data_AF-A0A7C7YHA0-F1
#
_entry.id   AF-A0A7C7YHA0-F1
#
_cell.length_a   1.000
_cell.length_b   1.000
_cell.length_c   1.000
_cell.angle_alpha   90.00
_cell.angle_beta   90.00
_cell.angle_gamma   90.00
#
_symmetry.space_group_name_H-M   'P 1'
#
loop_
_entity.id
_entity.type
_entity.pdbx_description
1 polymer ?
#
loop_
_entity_poly.entity_id
_entity_poly.type
_entity_poly.pdbx_seq_one_letter_code
_entity_poly.pdbx_strand_id
1 'polypeptide(L)'
;MDIFDRSDETIAAGTWHNTEKLRVIRLILDADGDAKPELIRFVDRASREPIREEADRNYDGMMDAWKNYRAGELVSRILDANDDGNPDVFETYREGLLVVRELDRDDDGVRDVFYRYRGDSLFEEGHDADNDGTVDLLIVYHERRRVRAEEDVDRDGRVDQWTRYSARGETEEVTQIDHDRQGRGFADTFEYFQVRGGKTLLVRRERDINGDGQVDVVSFYAKGRLVRRQISDANLLPL
;
A
#
# COMPACT_ATOMS: atom_id res chain seq x y z
N MET A 1 4.93 40.88 18.59
CA MET A 1 4.15 40.99 17.34
C MET A 1 3.49 39.64 17.15
N ASP A 2 2.18 39.64 16.93
CA ASP A 2 1.49 38.43 16.49
C ASP A 2 1.91 38.22 15.02
N ILE A 3 2.42 37.03 14.68
CA ILE A 3 2.89 36.73 13.32
C ILE A 3 1.73 36.27 12.41
N PHE A 4 0.56 36.06 12.98
CA PHE A 4 -0.63 35.63 12.25
C PHE A 4 -1.64 36.77 12.11
N ASP A 5 -2.15 36.93 10.90
CA ASP A 5 -3.40 37.63 10.67
C ASP A 5 -4.57 36.75 11.11
N ARG A 6 -5.57 37.35 11.77
CA ARG A 6 -6.63 36.61 12.45
C ARG A 6 -8.03 37.11 12.07
N SER A 7 -8.93 36.17 11.74
CA SER A 7 -10.36 36.41 11.54
C SER A 7 -11.23 35.36 12.25
N ASP A 8 -12.48 35.71 12.53
CA ASP A 8 -13.52 34.76 12.98
C ASP A 8 -14.39 34.40 11.77
N GLU A 9 -14.62 33.10 11.53
CA GLU A 9 -15.33 32.60 10.36
C GLU A 9 -16.35 31.51 10.74
N THR A 10 -17.32 31.28 9.85
CA THR A 10 -18.29 30.19 9.98
C THR A 10 -18.20 29.28 8.78
N ILE A 11 -17.88 28.01 9.02
CA ILE A 11 -17.80 26.97 7.99
C ILE A 11 -19.14 26.25 7.92
N ALA A 12 -19.68 26.12 6.72
CA ALA A 12 -20.96 25.44 6.51
C ALA A 12 -20.85 23.95 6.81
N ALA A 13 -21.96 23.32 7.18
CA ALA A 13 -22.02 21.86 7.28
C ALA A 13 -21.70 21.23 5.91
N GLY A 14 -20.92 20.15 5.91
CA GLY A 14 -20.52 19.40 4.73
C GLY A 14 -19.23 19.87 4.05
N THR A 15 -18.71 21.06 4.35
CA THR A 15 -17.50 21.60 3.67
C THR A 15 -16.25 20.75 3.93
N TRP A 16 -16.04 20.32 5.17
CA TRP A 16 -14.90 19.49 5.58
C TRP A 16 -15.38 18.19 6.22
N HIS A 17 -16.43 17.59 5.66
CA HIS A 17 -17.13 16.43 6.23
C HIS A 17 -17.70 16.66 7.64
N ASN A 18 -17.81 17.93 8.06
CA ASN A 18 -18.43 18.33 9.31
C ASN A 18 -19.96 18.23 9.21
N THR A 19 -20.60 17.60 10.19
CA THR A 19 -22.07 17.42 10.19
C THR A 19 -22.82 18.69 10.56
N GLU A 20 -22.18 19.59 11.31
CA GLU A 20 -22.75 20.84 11.79
C GLU A 20 -21.88 22.02 11.36
N LYS A 21 -22.44 23.24 11.44
CA LYS A 21 -21.66 24.46 11.18
C LYS A 21 -20.54 24.59 12.22
N LEU A 22 -19.34 24.93 11.77
CA LEU A 22 -18.20 25.20 12.65
C LEU A 22 -18.01 26.70 12.79
N ARG A 23 -17.74 27.17 14.01
CA ARG A 23 -17.25 28.54 14.23
C ARG A 23 -15.76 28.44 14.48
N VAL A 24 -14.98 29.06 13.60
CA VAL A 24 -13.53 28.90 13.60
C VAL A 24 -12.84 30.25 13.74
N ILE A 25 -11.64 30.21 14.28
CA ILE A 25 -10.66 31.28 14.16
C ILE A 25 -9.74 30.87 13.02
N ARG A 26 -9.69 31.68 11.97
CA ARG A 26 -8.74 31.52 10.88
C ARG A 26 -7.48 32.33 11.22
N LEU A 27 -6.34 31.69 11.13
CA LEU A 27 -5.01 32.28 11.32
C LEU A 27 -4.23 32.13 10.01
N ILE A 28 -3.64 33.21 9.53
CA ILE A 28 -2.94 33.28 8.25
C ILE A 28 -1.54 33.78 8.51
N LEU A 29 -0.55 33.08 7.97
CA LEU A 29 0.85 33.51 7.98
C LEU A 29 1.31 33.61 6.53
N ASP A 30 1.65 34.83 6.13
CA ASP A 30 2.44 35.17 4.95
C ASP A 30 3.88 35.37 5.47
N ALA A 31 4.68 34.32 5.34
CA ALA A 31 6.00 34.22 5.92
C ALA A 31 7.07 34.90 5.05
N ASP A 32 6.89 34.97 3.73
CA ASP A 32 7.85 35.61 2.82
C ASP A 32 7.44 37.02 2.35
N GLY A 33 6.20 37.43 2.61
CA GLY A 33 5.66 38.76 2.36
C GLY A 33 5.17 38.98 0.93
N ASP A 34 4.86 37.92 0.18
CA ASP A 34 4.40 38.01 -1.21
C ASP A 34 2.87 38.18 -1.38
N ALA A 35 2.14 38.29 -0.26
CA ALA A 35 0.68 38.34 -0.15
C ALA A 35 -0.06 37.05 -0.50
N LYS A 36 0.67 35.94 -0.66
CA LYS A 36 0.14 34.58 -0.62
C LYS A 36 0.54 33.98 0.73
N PRO A 37 -0.35 33.21 1.37
CA PRO A 37 -0.05 32.67 2.68
C PRO A 37 0.69 31.34 2.58
N GLU A 38 1.77 31.16 3.32
CA GLU A 38 2.42 29.84 3.46
C GLU A 38 1.67 28.91 4.40
N LEU A 39 0.85 29.48 5.28
CA LEU A 39 0.15 28.70 6.30
C LEU A 39 -1.19 29.32 6.66
N ILE A 40 -2.24 28.51 6.53
CA ILE A 40 -3.59 28.81 7.02
C ILE A 40 -3.97 27.78 8.07
N ARG A 41 -4.34 28.22 9.27
CA ARG A 41 -4.86 27.36 10.33
C ARG A 41 -6.29 27.74 10.68
N PHE A 42 -7.13 26.72 10.80
CA PHE A 42 -8.49 26.84 11.30
C PHE A 42 -8.57 26.17 12.67
N VAL A 43 -8.92 26.96 13.68
CA VAL A 43 -8.98 26.55 15.08
C VAL A 43 -10.42 26.68 15.55
N ASP A 44 -10.95 25.71 16.29
CA ASP A 44 -12.27 25.81 16.89
C ASP A 44 -12.35 27.04 17.81
N ARG A 45 -13.40 27.85 17.65
CA ARG A 45 -13.54 29.10 18.39
C ARG A 45 -13.77 28.87 19.88
N ALA A 46 -14.41 27.77 20.26
CA ALA A 46 -14.77 27.45 21.63
C ALA A 46 -13.66 26.66 22.34
N SER A 47 -13.25 25.51 21.80
CA SER A 47 -12.24 24.63 22.43
C SER A 47 -10.80 25.10 22.21
N ARG A 48 -10.55 25.92 21.17
CA ARG A 48 -9.21 26.31 20.72
C ARG A 48 -8.36 25.17 20.17
N GLU A 49 -8.98 24.04 19.86
CA GLU A 49 -8.32 22.91 19.21
C GLU A 49 -8.19 23.15 17.71
N PRO A 50 -7.10 22.67 17.06
CA PRO A 50 -7.01 22.71 15.60
C PRO A 50 -8.13 21.87 14.98
N ILE A 51 -8.64 22.36 13.84
CA ILE A 51 -9.61 21.65 12.99
C ILE A 51 -8.95 21.33 11.65
N ARG A 52 -8.22 22.28 11.09
CA ARG A 52 -7.59 22.14 9.77
C ARG A 52 -6.36 23.02 9.65
N GLU A 53 -5.38 22.54 8.91
CA GLU A 53 -4.18 23.29 8.51
C GLU A 53 -3.97 23.10 7.00
N GLU A 54 -3.67 24.18 6.32
CA GLU A 54 -3.31 24.23 4.90
C GLU A 54 -1.95 24.92 4.80
N ALA A 55 -1.03 24.35 4.04
CA ALA A 55 0.31 24.90 3.91
C ALA A 55 0.79 24.85 2.46
N ASP A 56 1.52 25.89 2.09
CA ASP A 56 2.44 25.91 0.96
C ASP A 56 3.84 25.66 1.56
N ARG A 57 4.42 24.50 1.24
CA ARG A 57 5.72 24.07 1.77
C ARG A 57 6.87 24.50 0.88
N ASN A 58 6.60 24.82 -0.38
CA ASN A 58 7.61 25.10 -1.40
C ASN A 58 7.71 26.60 -1.78
N TYR A 59 6.80 27.44 -1.26
CA TYR A 59 6.69 28.88 -1.43
C TYR A 59 6.41 29.29 -2.90
N ASP A 60 5.62 28.50 -3.63
CA ASP A 60 5.19 28.81 -5.01
C ASP A 60 3.85 29.58 -5.08
N GLY A 61 3.15 29.65 -3.95
CA GLY A 61 1.86 30.30 -3.80
C GLY A 61 0.65 29.39 -3.95
N MET A 62 0.85 28.08 -4.11
CA MET A 62 -0.18 27.06 -4.12
C MET A 62 -0.07 26.22 -2.86
N MET A 63 -1.22 25.92 -2.24
CA MET A 63 -1.24 24.99 -1.11
C MET A 63 -0.88 23.59 -1.62
N ASP A 64 0.05 22.92 -0.95
CA ASP A 64 0.55 21.58 -1.32
C ASP A 64 0.40 20.56 -0.16
N ALA A 65 -0.19 21.00 0.96
CA ALA A 65 -0.37 20.19 2.16
C ALA A 65 -1.65 20.58 2.90
N TRP A 66 -2.48 19.58 3.21
CA TRP A 66 -3.70 19.75 3.98
C TRP A 66 -3.78 18.72 5.10
N LYS A 67 -3.98 19.19 6.33
CA LYS A 67 -4.16 18.35 7.52
C LYS A 67 -5.54 18.61 8.11
N ASN A 68 -6.24 17.54 8.49
CA ASN A 68 -7.49 17.63 9.24
C ASN A 68 -7.33 17.03 10.63
N TYR A 69 -7.98 17.67 11.58
CA TYR A 69 -7.93 17.32 12.99
C TYR A 69 -9.34 17.04 13.52
N ARG A 70 -9.45 16.15 14.50
CA ARG A 70 -10.69 15.87 15.24
C ARG A 70 -10.37 15.83 16.72
N ALA A 71 -11.06 16.65 17.51
CA ALA A 71 -10.78 16.82 18.93
C ALA A 71 -9.28 17.12 19.20
N GLY A 72 -8.68 17.96 18.36
CA GLY A 72 -7.25 18.33 18.43
C GLY A 72 -6.26 17.27 17.91
N GLU A 73 -6.70 16.05 17.61
CA GLU A 73 -5.83 14.98 17.09
C GLU A 73 -5.80 14.97 15.56
N LEU A 74 -4.64 14.76 14.96
CA LEU A 74 -4.50 14.60 13.50
C LEU A 74 -5.22 13.32 13.06
N VAL A 75 -6.13 13.44 12.09
CA VAL A 75 -6.88 12.30 11.55
C VAL A 75 -6.59 12.02 10.08
N SER A 76 -6.20 13.04 9.32
CA SER A 76 -5.79 12.86 7.93
C SER A 76 -4.77 13.91 7.49
N ARG A 77 -3.93 13.54 6.53
CA ARG A 77 -3.04 14.44 5.82
C ARG A 77 -3.09 14.11 4.32
N ILE A 78 -3.13 15.15 3.50
CA ILE A 78 -3.12 15.06 2.04
C ILE A 78 -1.97 15.95 1.58
N LEU A 79 -1.19 15.50 0.60
CA LEU A 79 -0.07 16.26 0.04
C LEU A 79 -0.10 16.17 -1.47
N ASP A 80 0.30 17.27 -2.10
CA ASP A 80 0.97 17.29 -3.39
C ASP A 80 2.49 17.23 -3.11
N ALA A 81 3.07 16.05 -3.23
CA ALA A 81 4.45 15.75 -2.87
C ALA A 81 5.41 15.84 -4.06
N ASN A 82 4.90 15.88 -5.30
CA ASN A 82 5.66 16.06 -6.53
C ASN A 82 5.54 17.48 -7.13
N ASP A 83 4.78 18.37 -6.50
CA ASP A 83 4.58 19.79 -6.83
C ASP A 83 3.93 19.98 -8.22
N ASP A 84 2.98 19.11 -8.59
CA ASP A 84 2.32 19.13 -9.90
C ASP A 84 0.93 19.82 -9.89
N GLY A 85 0.46 20.22 -8.70
CA GLY A 85 -0.85 20.81 -8.44
C GLY A 85 -1.95 19.82 -8.08
N ASN A 86 -1.68 18.51 -8.12
CA ASN A 86 -2.59 17.43 -7.78
C ASN A 86 -2.06 16.66 -6.57
N PRO A 87 -2.88 16.41 -5.54
CA PRO A 87 -2.43 15.60 -4.42
C PRO A 87 -2.19 14.13 -4.79
N ASP A 88 -0.99 13.64 -4.53
CA ASP A 88 -0.52 12.28 -4.81
C ASP A 88 -0.32 11.42 -3.54
N VAL A 89 -0.36 12.03 -2.34
CA VAL A 89 -0.20 11.31 -1.06
C VAL A 89 -1.40 11.54 -0.14
N PHE A 90 -2.00 10.44 0.31
CA PHE A 90 -3.16 10.45 1.22
C PHE A 90 -2.86 9.60 2.46
N GLU A 91 -2.88 10.20 3.63
CA GLU A 91 -2.55 9.57 4.91
C GLU A 91 -3.73 9.65 5.88
N THR A 92 -4.03 8.54 6.56
CA THR A 92 -5.03 8.47 7.63
C THR A 92 -4.37 8.06 8.93
N TYR A 93 -4.75 8.77 10.00
CA TYR A 93 -4.20 8.59 11.35
C TYR A 93 -5.28 8.17 12.34
N ARG A 94 -4.89 7.36 13.33
CA ARG A 94 -5.74 6.96 14.45
C ARG A 94 -4.90 6.92 15.72
N GLU A 95 -5.37 7.58 16.78
CA GLU A 95 -4.66 7.65 18.07
C GLU A 95 -3.20 8.15 17.90
N GLY A 96 -2.99 9.10 16.99
CA GLY A 96 -1.68 9.67 16.65
C GLY A 96 -0.76 8.79 15.79
N LEU A 97 -1.21 7.59 15.38
CA LEU A 97 -0.43 6.66 14.56
C LEU A 97 -0.94 6.64 13.12
N LEU A 98 -0.03 6.59 12.14
CA LEU A 98 -0.36 6.36 10.74
C LEU A 98 -0.94 4.96 10.60
N VAL A 99 -2.15 4.82 10.08
CA VAL A 99 -2.82 3.52 9.90
C VAL A 99 -3.00 3.14 8.44
N VAL A 100 -3.13 4.13 7.55
CA VAL A 100 -3.26 3.93 6.10
C VAL A 100 -2.47 5.03 5.40
N ARG A 101 -1.74 4.66 4.36
CA ARG A 101 -1.17 5.57 3.38
C ARG A 101 -1.52 5.08 1.98
N GLU A 102 -2.05 5.96 1.15
CA GLU A 102 -2.42 5.68 -0.24
C GLU A 102 -1.66 6.65 -1.13
N LEU A 103 -1.24 6.19 -2.31
CA LEU A 103 -0.52 6.98 -3.31
C LEU A 103 -1.24 6.92 -4.65
N ASP A 104 -1.17 8.01 -5.40
CA ASP A 104 -1.40 8.08 -6.84
C ASP A 104 -0.02 8.29 -7.49
N ARG A 105 0.57 7.23 -8.05
CA ARG A 105 1.95 7.22 -8.54
C ARG A 105 2.08 7.60 -9.99
N ASP A 106 1.01 7.54 -10.76
CA ASP A 106 0.99 7.84 -12.19
C ASP A 106 0.23 9.13 -12.54
N ASP A 107 -0.20 9.87 -11.50
CA ASP A 107 -0.79 11.20 -11.55
C ASP A 107 -2.10 11.23 -12.37
N ASP A 108 -2.87 10.14 -12.32
CA ASP A 108 -4.12 9.99 -13.08
C ASP A 108 -5.38 10.37 -12.27
N GLY A 109 -5.20 10.68 -10.98
CA GLY A 109 -6.24 11.02 -10.02
C GLY A 109 -6.84 9.82 -9.28
N VAL A 110 -6.37 8.60 -9.56
CA VAL A 110 -6.77 7.35 -8.94
C VAL A 110 -5.60 6.82 -8.10
N ARG A 111 -5.91 6.34 -6.90
CA ARG A 111 -4.87 5.81 -6.01
C ARG A 111 -4.56 4.37 -6.43
N ASP A 112 -3.29 4.08 -6.67
CA ASP A 112 -2.82 2.78 -7.18
C ASP A 112 -1.92 2.04 -6.17
N VAL A 113 -1.51 2.67 -5.06
CA VAL A 113 -0.77 2.01 -3.98
C VAL A 113 -1.40 2.21 -2.63
N PHE A 114 -1.45 1.13 -1.84
CA PHE A 114 -2.10 1.11 -0.54
C PHE A 114 -1.20 0.46 0.50
N TYR A 115 -0.82 1.20 1.54
CA TYR A 115 -0.07 0.70 2.69
C TYR A 115 -0.96 0.69 3.93
N ARG A 116 -0.98 -0.43 4.67
CA ARG A 116 -1.70 -0.55 5.95
C ARG A 116 -0.75 -0.88 7.09
N TYR A 117 -0.94 -0.15 8.18
CA TYR A 117 -0.07 -0.20 9.35
C TYR A 117 -0.83 -0.70 10.59
N ARG A 118 -0.12 -1.43 11.45
CA ARG A 118 -0.60 -1.86 12.77
C ARG A 118 0.41 -1.38 13.80
N GLY A 119 0.05 -0.33 14.54
CA GLY A 119 1.01 0.35 15.41
C GLY A 119 2.03 1.13 14.57
N ASP A 120 3.32 0.83 14.77
CA ASP A 120 4.44 1.44 14.04
C ASP A 120 4.92 0.59 12.84
N SER A 121 4.22 -0.51 12.54
CA SER A 121 4.72 -1.54 11.63
C SER A 121 3.78 -1.75 10.43
N LEU A 122 4.35 -1.68 9.23
CA LEU A 122 3.69 -2.08 7.98
C LEU A 122 3.34 -3.56 8.07
N PHE A 123 2.07 -3.91 7.81
CA PHE A 123 1.63 -5.31 7.78
C PHE A 123 1.05 -5.72 6.42
N GLU A 124 0.69 -4.76 5.56
CA GLU A 124 0.14 -5.03 4.24
C GLU A 124 0.45 -3.88 3.27
N GLU A 125 0.77 -4.24 2.04
CA GLU A 125 1.04 -3.37 0.90
C GLU A 125 0.28 -3.91 -0.31
N GLY A 126 -0.43 -3.05 -1.02
CA GLY A 126 -1.24 -3.38 -2.20
C GLY A 126 -0.89 -2.48 -3.38
N HIS A 127 -0.92 -3.03 -4.59
CA HIS A 127 -0.80 -2.29 -5.84
C HIS A 127 -1.93 -2.67 -6.80
N ASP A 128 -2.60 -1.67 -7.37
CA ASP A 128 -3.48 -1.77 -8.53
C ASP A 128 -2.65 -1.26 -9.72
N ALA A 129 -2.25 -2.13 -10.66
CA ALA A 129 -1.27 -1.76 -11.68
C ALA A 129 -1.91 -1.36 -13.02
N ASP A 130 -3.24 -1.47 -13.15
CA ASP A 130 -4.00 -1.03 -14.33
C ASP A 130 -5.18 -0.10 -14.01
N ASN A 131 -5.27 0.35 -12.76
CA ASN A 131 -6.22 1.33 -12.23
C ASN A 131 -7.69 0.89 -12.41
N ASP A 132 -7.96 -0.41 -12.32
CA ASP A 132 -9.30 -0.97 -12.44
C ASP A 132 -10.10 -0.97 -11.11
N GLY A 133 -9.43 -0.60 -10.01
CA GLY A 133 -9.97 -0.58 -8.65
C GLY A 133 -9.74 -1.88 -7.86
N THR A 134 -9.07 -2.87 -8.45
CA THR A 134 -8.71 -4.15 -7.87
C THR A 134 -7.20 -4.20 -7.63
N VAL A 135 -6.79 -4.76 -6.49
CA VAL A 135 -5.36 -4.91 -6.19
C VAL A 135 -4.81 -6.12 -6.94
N ASP A 136 -3.91 -5.88 -7.89
CA ASP A 136 -3.14 -6.89 -8.60
C ASP A 136 -2.10 -7.57 -7.70
N LEU A 137 -1.40 -6.81 -6.86
CA LEU A 137 -0.34 -7.33 -5.99
C LEU A 137 -0.60 -6.99 -4.53
N LEU A 138 -0.75 -8.02 -3.70
CA LEU A 138 -0.89 -7.91 -2.25
C LEU A 138 0.31 -8.55 -1.53
N ILE A 139 1.09 -7.76 -0.81
CA ILE A 139 2.23 -8.20 0.00
C ILE A 139 1.87 -8.10 1.48
N VAL A 140 2.08 -9.19 2.22
CA VAL A 140 1.84 -9.25 3.67
C VAL A 140 3.16 -9.34 4.43
N TYR A 141 3.27 -8.54 5.48
CA TYR A 141 4.44 -8.44 6.34
C TYR A 141 4.17 -8.94 7.77
N HIS A 142 5.19 -9.53 8.37
CA HIS A 142 5.25 -9.87 9.79
C HIS A 142 6.62 -9.49 10.34
N GLU A 143 6.67 -8.78 11.48
CA GLU A 143 7.92 -8.29 12.08
C GLU A 143 8.83 -7.54 11.07
N ARG A 144 8.21 -6.69 10.24
CA ARG A 144 8.86 -5.90 9.17
C ARG A 144 9.52 -6.74 8.06
N ARG A 145 9.08 -7.99 7.89
CA ARG A 145 9.55 -8.89 6.83
C ARG A 145 8.38 -9.45 6.04
N ARG A 146 8.53 -9.59 4.73
CA ARG A 146 7.56 -10.25 3.87
C ARG A 146 7.38 -11.69 4.32
N VAL A 147 6.13 -12.13 4.38
CA VAL A 147 5.76 -13.52 4.67
C VAL A 147 4.96 -14.15 3.54
N ARG A 148 4.20 -13.32 2.80
CA ARG A 148 3.39 -13.75 1.66
C ARG A 148 3.29 -12.62 0.63
N ALA A 149 3.23 -12.98 -0.65
CA ALA A 149 2.72 -12.12 -1.70
C ALA A 149 1.68 -12.88 -2.54
N GLU A 150 0.65 -12.21 -3.00
CA GLU A 150 -0.39 -12.69 -3.91
C GLU A 150 -0.42 -11.75 -5.11
N GLU A 151 -0.34 -12.29 -6.32
CA GLU A 151 -0.19 -11.52 -7.55
C GLU A 151 -1.13 -12.06 -8.63
N ASP A 152 -2.02 -11.21 -9.13
CA ASP A 152 -2.75 -11.34 -10.39
C ASP A 152 -1.81 -10.85 -11.51
N VAL A 153 -1.34 -11.78 -12.35
CA VAL A 153 -0.27 -11.51 -13.31
C VAL A 153 -0.86 -11.05 -14.64
N ASP A 154 -2.03 -11.58 -15.01
CA ASP A 154 -2.70 -11.26 -16.26
C ASP A 154 -3.82 -10.22 -16.14
N ARG A 155 -4.14 -9.80 -14.90
CA ARG A 155 -5.11 -8.75 -14.52
C ARG A 155 -6.54 -9.12 -14.91
N ASP A 156 -6.93 -10.35 -14.61
CA ASP A 156 -8.30 -10.83 -14.84
C ASP A 156 -9.21 -10.73 -13.58
N GLY A 157 -8.66 -10.21 -12.48
CA GLY A 157 -9.30 -10.09 -11.17
C GLY A 157 -9.13 -11.33 -10.30
N ARG A 158 -8.24 -12.28 -10.66
CA ARG A 158 -7.95 -13.50 -9.91
C ARG A 158 -6.45 -13.64 -9.73
N VAL A 159 -6.05 -14.05 -8.53
CA VAL A 159 -4.63 -14.30 -8.23
C VAL A 159 -4.12 -15.49 -9.05
N ASP A 160 -3.01 -15.30 -9.75
CA ASP A 160 -2.28 -16.32 -10.50
C ASP A 160 -1.10 -16.90 -9.73
N GLN A 161 -0.53 -16.12 -8.80
CA GLN A 161 0.73 -16.44 -8.15
C GLN A 161 0.69 -16.14 -6.65
N TRP A 162 1.13 -17.12 -5.85
CA TRP A 162 1.33 -16.95 -4.41
C TRP A 162 2.79 -17.24 -4.05
N THR A 163 3.47 -16.26 -3.48
CA THR A 163 4.85 -16.42 -3.00
C THR A 163 4.87 -16.50 -1.47
N ARG A 164 5.62 -17.44 -0.90
CA ARG A 164 5.86 -17.55 0.54
C ARG A 164 7.33 -17.29 0.86
N TYR A 165 7.53 -16.43 1.84
CA TYR A 165 8.84 -16.03 2.31
C TYR A 165 9.09 -16.59 3.71
N SER A 166 10.34 -16.90 4.00
CA SER A 166 10.81 -17.19 5.34
C SER A 166 11.98 -16.30 5.68
N ALA A 167 12.05 -15.94 6.96
CA ALA A 167 13.12 -15.12 7.45
C ALA A 167 14.25 -15.99 7.99
N ARG A 168 15.48 -15.79 7.49
CA ARG A 168 16.68 -16.47 7.97
C ARG A 168 17.77 -15.46 8.29
N GLY A 169 18.04 -15.26 9.58
CA GLY A 169 18.96 -14.19 10.00
C GLY A 169 18.38 -12.83 9.62
N GLU A 170 19.10 -12.07 8.78
CA GLU A 170 18.66 -10.75 8.27
C GLU A 170 18.08 -10.81 6.85
N THR A 171 18.04 -12.00 6.22
CA THR A 171 17.59 -12.15 4.83
C THR A 171 16.20 -12.77 4.76
N GLU A 172 15.40 -12.27 3.82
CA GLU A 172 14.18 -12.90 3.36
C GLU A 172 14.51 -13.90 2.26
N GLU A 173 14.04 -15.14 2.41
CA GLU A 173 14.27 -16.21 1.47
C GLU A 173 12.92 -16.66 0.91
N VAL A 174 12.80 -16.70 -0.42
CA VAL A 174 11.64 -17.36 -1.06
C VAL A 174 11.73 -18.85 -0.74
N THR A 175 10.66 -19.38 -0.18
CA THR A 175 10.56 -20.81 0.18
C THR A 175 9.63 -21.57 -0.73
N GLN A 176 8.60 -20.90 -1.23
CA GLN A 176 7.59 -21.49 -2.11
C GLN A 176 7.04 -20.43 -3.07
N ILE A 177 6.79 -20.83 -4.32
CA ILE A 177 5.99 -20.09 -5.28
C ILE A 177 4.96 -21.06 -5.85
N ASP A 178 3.69 -20.74 -5.67
CA ASP A 178 2.56 -21.48 -6.20
C ASP A 178 1.98 -20.70 -7.37
N HIS A 179 1.61 -21.39 -8.45
CA HIS A 179 1.03 -20.81 -9.65
C HIS A 179 -0.28 -21.49 -10.00
N ASP A 180 -1.28 -20.69 -10.35
CA ASP A 180 -2.39 -21.09 -11.20
C ASP A 180 -2.00 -20.83 -12.66
N ARG A 181 -1.69 -21.89 -13.40
CA ARG A 181 -1.35 -21.85 -14.82
C ARG A 181 -2.55 -22.05 -15.72
N GLN A 182 -3.71 -22.39 -15.13
CA GLN A 182 -4.92 -22.76 -15.85
C GLN A 182 -6.07 -21.76 -15.65
N GLY A 183 -5.87 -20.73 -14.80
CA GLY A 183 -6.83 -19.65 -14.56
C GLY A 183 -8.10 -20.13 -13.85
N ARG A 184 -7.98 -21.11 -12.96
CA ARG A 184 -9.11 -21.75 -12.26
C ARG A 184 -9.38 -21.17 -10.86
N GLY A 185 -8.58 -20.20 -10.43
CA GLY A 185 -8.62 -19.54 -9.12
C GLY A 185 -7.90 -20.32 -8.02
N PHE A 186 -7.08 -21.32 -8.34
CA PHE A 186 -6.31 -22.08 -7.38
C PHE A 186 -5.08 -22.72 -8.02
N ALA A 187 -3.98 -22.73 -7.28
CA ALA A 187 -2.70 -23.22 -7.77
C ALA A 187 -2.73 -24.67 -8.27
N ASP A 188 -2.03 -24.91 -9.38
CA ASP A 188 -1.79 -26.22 -9.98
C ASP A 188 -0.30 -26.59 -10.02
N THR A 189 0.57 -25.61 -9.86
CA THR A 189 2.02 -25.79 -9.89
C THR A 189 2.61 -25.23 -8.61
N PHE A 190 3.31 -26.06 -7.84
CA PHE A 190 3.91 -25.69 -6.56
C PHE A 190 5.42 -25.86 -6.65
N GLU A 191 6.18 -24.78 -6.48
CA GLU A 191 7.63 -24.75 -6.56
C GLU A 191 8.24 -24.47 -5.19
N TYR A 192 9.18 -25.32 -4.76
CA TYR A 192 9.84 -25.20 -3.46
C TYR A 192 11.32 -24.88 -3.63
N PHE A 193 11.78 -23.93 -2.82
CA PHE A 193 13.11 -23.36 -2.93
C PHE A 193 13.92 -23.55 -1.65
N GLN A 194 15.24 -23.60 -1.81
CA GLN A 194 16.19 -23.54 -0.71
C GLN A 194 17.29 -22.55 -1.05
N VAL A 195 17.68 -21.74 -0.08
CA VAL A 195 18.84 -20.87 -0.23
C VAL A 195 20.10 -21.60 0.19
N ARG A 196 21.08 -21.66 -0.72
CA ARG A 196 22.42 -22.21 -0.45
C ARG A 196 23.48 -21.28 -1.01
N GLY A 197 24.37 -20.79 -0.14
CA GLY A 197 25.43 -19.85 -0.53
C GLY A 197 24.89 -18.56 -1.13
N GLY A 198 23.79 -18.03 -0.59
CA GLY A 198 23.12 -16.80 -1.07
C GLY A 198 22.34 -16.96 -2.38
N LYS A 199 22.23 -18.18 -2.93
CA LYS A 199 21.44 -18.45 -4.14
C LYS A 199 20.16 -19.20 -3.79
N THR A 200 19.04 -18.69 -4.25
CA THR A 200 17.74 -19.38 -4.23
C THR A 200 17.75 -20.47 -5.30
N LEU A 201 17.62 -21.73 -4.87
CA LEU A 201 17.64 -22.89 -5.75
C LEU A 201 16.30 -23.61 -5.68
N LEU A 202 15.67 -23.84 -6.84
CA LEU A 202 14.55 -24.76 -6.96
C LEU A 202 15.03 -26.17 -6.56
N VAL A 203 14.34 -26.80 -5.62
CA VAL A 203 14.65 -28.15 -5.14
C VAL A 203 13.54 -29.16 -5.45
N ARG A 204 12.30 -28.70 -5.56
CA ARG A 204 11.14 -29.54 -5.85
C ARG A 204 10.09 -28.74 -6.62
N ARG A 205 9.45 -29.37 -7.60
CA ARG A 205 8.25 -28.86 -8.28
C ARG A 205 7.19 -29.94 -8.29
N GLU A 206 5.99 -29.59 -7.88
CA GLU A 206 4.79 -30.42 -7.96
C GLU A 206 3.84 -29.81 -8.99
N ARG A 207 3.14 -30.67 -9.76
CA ARG A 207 2.14 -30.23 -10.72
C ARG A 207 0.93 -31.15 -10.72
N ASP A 208 -0.24 -30.54 -10.66
CA ASP A 208 -1.55 -31.11 -11.00
C ASP A 208 -1.86 -30.70 -12.46
N ILE A 209 -1.62 -31.62 -13.39
CA ILE A 209 -1.75 -31.37 -14.82
C ILE A 209 -3.20 -31.54 -15.27
N ASN A 210 -3.91 -32.50 -14.69
CA ASN A 210 -5.27 -32.85 -15.10
C ASN A 210 -6.37 -32.02 -14.38
N GLY A 211 -6.00 -31.26 -13.34
CA GLY A 211 -6.88 -30.38 -12.60
C GLY A 211 -7.82 -31.07 -11.62
N ASP A 212 -7.50 -32.28 -11.19
CA ASP A 212 -8.31 -33.04 -10.23
C ASP A 212 -7.99 -32.71 -8.76
N GLY A 213 -7.03 -31.80 -8.52
CA GLY A 213 -6.57 -31.37 -7.21
C GLY A 213 -5.54 -32.31 -6.58
N GLN A 214 -5.11 -33.37 -7.28
CA GLN A 214 -4.03 -34.26 -6.86
C GLN A 214 -2.77 -33.98 -7.69
N VAL A 215 -1.61 -34.18 -7.07
CA VAL A 215 -0.34 -33.98 -7.76
C VAL A 215 -0.07 -35.17 -8.68
N ASP A 216 0.05 -34.89 -9.96
CA ASP A 216 0.38 -35.86 -11.02
C ASP A 216 1.89 -36.07 -11.18
N VAL A 217 2.67 -34.99 -10.99
CA VAL A 217 4.10 -34.98 -11.28
C VAL A 217 4.87 -34.31 -10.16
N VAL A 218 5.84 -35.03 -9.60
CA VAL A 218 6.84 -34.48 -8.66
C VAL A 218 8.23 -34.53 -9.29
N SER A 219 8.83 -33.37 -9.49
CA SER A 219 10.18 -33.20 -10.01
C SER A 219 11.12 -32.73 -8.89
N PHE A 220 12.28 -33.37 -8.76
CA PHE A 220 13.33 -33.02 -7.80
C PHE A 220 14.56 -32.49 -8.54
N TYR A 221 15.15 -31.44 -7.99
CA TYR A 221 16.26 -30.73 -8.61
C TYR A 221 17.48 -30.71 -7.67
N ALA A 222 18.67 -30.86 -8.24
CA ALA A 222 19.93 -30.68 -7.53
C ALA A 222 20.87 -29.83 -8.38
N LYS A 223 21.45 -28.78 -7.77
CA LYS A 223 22.35 -27.83 -8.45
C LYS A 223 21.72 -27.26 -9.75
N GLY A 224 20.43 -26.97 -9.72
CA GLY A 224 19.67 -26.40 -10.85
C GLY A 224 19.31 -27.40 -11.97
N ARG A 225 19.57 -28.71 -11.79
CA ARG A 225 19.25 -29.74 -12.78
C ARG A 225 18.22 -30.71 -12.24
N LEU A 226 17.30 -31.15 -13.10
CA LEU A 226 16.36 -32.23 -12.78
C LEU A 226 17.14 -33.52 -12.51
N VAL A 227 16.96 -34.11 -11.32
CA VAL A 227 17.64 -35.36 -10.92
C VAL A 227 16.69 -36.53 -10.74
N ARG A 228 15.41 -36.26 -10.48
CA ARG A 228 14.39 -37.30 -10.35
C ARG A 228 13.04 -36.73 -10.73
N ARG A 229 12.24 -37.52 -11.44
CA ARG A 229 10.84 -37.24 -11.71
C ARG A 229 10.01 -38.45 -11.28
N GLN A 230 8.91 -38.19 -10.59
CA GLN A 230 7.89 -39.18 -10.22
C GLN A 230 6.60 -38.77 -10.91
N ILE A 231 5.91 -39.74 -11.51
CA ILE A 231 4.66 -39.55 -12.22
C ILE A 231 3.67 -40.53 -11.60
N SER A 232 2.59 -40.01 -11.02
CA SER A 232 1.52 -40.78 -10.37
C SER A 232 0.39 -41.11 -11.34
N ASP A 233 0.08 -40.23 -12.29
CA ASP A 233 -0.93 -40.49 -13.32
C ASP A 233 -0.35 -41.38 -14.43
N ALA A 234 -0.93 -42.57 -14.60
CA ALA A 234 -0.53 -43.53 -15.62
C ALA A 234 -0.70 -42.99 -17.05
N ASN A 235 -1.61 -42.05 -17.27
CA ASN A 235 -1.83 -41.42 -18.57
C ASN A 235 -0.73 -40.43 -18.95
N LEU A 236 0.14 -40.05 -18.00
CA LEU A 236 1.25 -39.11 -18.19
C LEU A 236 2.61 -39.80 -18.27
N LEU A 237 2.66 -41.13 -18.22
CA LEU A 237 3.89 -41.89 -18.42
C LEU A 237 4.31 -41.83 -19.91
N PRO A 238 5.59 -41.57 -20.21
CA PRO A 238 6.08 -41.69 -21.59
C PRO A 238 5.93 -43.15 -22.07
N LEU A 239 5.36 -43.32 -23.27
CA LEU A 239 5.25 -44.60 -23.99
C LEU A 239 6.62 -45.26 -24.23
#